data_AF-W1XQ75-F1
#
_entry.id   AF-W1XQ75-F1
#
_cell.length_a   1.000
_cell.length_b   1.000
_cell.length_c   1.000
_cell.angle_alpha   90.00
_cell.angle_beta   90.00
_cell.angle_gamma   90.00
#
_symmetry.space_group_name_H-M   'P 1'
#
loop_
_entity.id
_entity.type
_entity.pdbx_description
1 polymer ?
#
loop_
_entity_poly.entity_id
_entity_poly.type
_entity_poly.pdbx_seq_one_letter_code
_entity_poly.pdbx_strand_id
1 'polypeptide(L)'
;MRKLSELVEIASGSPQFRITEVFHEKAPLFTYYSQTDLADDLVGIISKNRDNRQVRTNDKVSTLSNGDVIFSLITGNAAIVRKEHEGYLYTQNYVKLLP
;
A
#
# COMPACT_ATOMS: atom_id res chain seq x y z
N MET A 1 -2.60 10.67 -27.33
CA MET A 1 -2.06 9.87 -26.20
C MET A 1 -3.19 9.00 -25.66
N ARG A 2 -2.95 7.72 -25.40
CA ARG A 2 -3.90 6.83 -24.71
C ARG A 2 -3.89 7.13 -23.21
N LYS A 3 -5.02 6.95 -22.54
CA LYS A 3 -5.09 7.10 -21.07
C LYS A 3 -4.56 5.84 -20.40
N LEU A 4 -3.94 5.97 -19.22
CA LEU A 4 -3.46 4.80 -18.46
C LEU A 4 -4.62 3.83 -18.12
N SER A 5 -5.79 4.37 -17.81
CA SER A 5 -7.02 3.60 -17.56
C SER A 5 -7.53 2.82 -18.78
N GLU A 6 -6.99 3.05 -19.97
CA GLU A 6 -7.28 2.25 -21.17
C GLU A 6 -6.35 1.02 -21.29
N LEU A 7 -5.33 0.92 -20.43
CA LEU A 7 -4.30 -0.10 -20.46
C LEU A 7 -4.31 -1.02 -19.24
N VAL A 8 -4.78 -0.53 -18.09
CA VAL A 8 -4.78 -1.23 -16.80
C VAL A 8 -6.03 -0.91 -16.01
N GLU A 9 -6.47 -1.84 -15.16
CA GLU A 9 -7.42 -1.54 -14.11
C GLU A 9 -6.72 -0.81 -12.95
N ILE A 10 -7.37 0.20 -12.39
CA ILE A 10 -6.83 1.03 -11.31
C ILE A 10 -7.60 0.71 -10.03
N ALA A 11 -6.95 0.00 -9.10
CA ALA A 11 -7.53 -0.31 -7.79
C ALA A 11 -7.06 0.70 -6.73
N SER A 12 -8.02 1.44 -6.16
CA SER A 12 -7.73 2.46 -5.14
C SER A 12 -7.47 1.85 -3.75
N GLY A 13 -6.55 2.47 -3.00
CA GLY A 13 -6.29 2.09 -1.62
C GLY A 13 -7.44 2.44 -0.68
N SER A 14 -7.42 1.80 0.49
CA SER A 14 -8.49 2.00 1.48
C SER A 14 -8.48 3.43 2.02
N PRO A 15 -9.62 4.14 2.03
CA PRO A 15 -9.66 5.48 2.58
C PRO A 15 -9.40 5.45 4.08
N GLN A 16 -8.39 6.17 4.56
CA GLN A 16 -7.91 6.04 5.94
C GLN A 16 -8.99 6.41 6.96
N PHE A 17 -9.85 7.39 6.64
CA PHE A 17 -10.97 7.81 7.49
C PHE A 17 -12.10 6.77 7.61
N ARG A 18 -12.10 5.73 6.77
CA ARG A 18 -13.05 4.60 6.86
C ARG A 18 -12.51 3.44 7.69
N ILE A 19 -11.23 3.48 8.08
CA ILE A 19 -10.61 2.41 8.84
C ILE A 19 -10.82 2.69 10.32
N THR A 20 -11.65 1.87 10.94
CA THR A 20 -11.94 1.95 12.38
C THR A 20 -10.91 1.12 13.13
N GLU A 21 -10.10 1.80 13.95
CA GLU A 21 -9.15 1.14 14.83
C GLU A 21 -9.88 0.47 16.00
N VAL A 22 -9.49 -0.76 16.29
CA VAL A 22 -10.02 -1.55 17.40
C VAL A 22 -8.87 -2.03 18.29
N PHE A 23 -9.11 -2.14 19.58
CA PHE A 23 -8.05 -2.41 20.57
C PHE A 23 -8.02 -3.86 21.07
N HIS A 24 -8.91 -4.73 20.59
CA HIS A 24 -8.90 -6.13 20.99
C HIS A 24 -7.83 -6.92 20.23
N GLU A 25 -7.16 -7.84 20.93
CA GLU A 25 -6.01 -8.57 20.37
C GLU A 25 -6.39 -9.52 19.23
N LYS A 26 -7.66 -9.88 19.13
CA LYS A 26 -8.19 -10.79 18.09
C LYS A 26 -8.37 -10.13 16.74
N ALA A 27 -8.35 -8.79 16.65
CA ALA A 27 -8.40 -8.12 15.35
C ALA A 27 -7.12 -8.37 14.54
N PRO A 28 -7.25 -8.55 13.22
CA PRO A 28 -6.12 -8.49 12.29
C PRO A 28 -5.31 -7.20 12.48
N LEU A 29 -3.98 -7.32 12.46
CA LEU A 29 -3.02 -6.22 12.53
C LEU A 29 -2.46 -5.95 11.14
N PHE A 30 -2.51 -4.70 10.69
CA PHE A 30 -1.94 -4.28 9.42
C PHE A 30 -0.90 -3.19 9.64
N THR A 31 0.17 -3.24 8.85
CA THR A 31 1.17 -2.18 8.75
C THR A 31 0.83 -1.29 7.56
N TYR A 32 0.82 0.04 7.74
CA TYR A 32 0.59 0.97 6.64
C TYR A 32 1.78 1.02 5.69
N TYR A 33 1.51 1.04 4.39
CA TYR A 33 2.47 1.34 3.34
C TYR A 33 2.68 2.85 3.20
N SER A 34 3.94 3.26 3.24
CA SER A 34 4.41 4.64 3.33
C SER A 34 5.21 5.06 2.09
N GLN A 35 5.57 6.34 2.01
CA GLN A 35 6.42 6.83 0.92
C GLN A 35 7.84 6.27 1.01
N THR A 36 8.34 5.99 2.21
CA THR A 36 9.64 5.35 2.42
C THR A 36 9.61 3.93 1.86
N ASP A 37 8.52 3.18 2.07
CA ASP A 37 8.40 1.81 1.54
C ASP A 37 8.37 1.80 0.00
N LEU A 38 7.68 2.78 -0.60
CA LEU A 38 7.71 2.99 -2.06
C LEU A 38 9.13 3.27 -2.57
N ALA A 39 9.86 4.15 -1.88
CA ALA A 39 11.23 4.46 -2.25
C ALA A 39 12.12 3.22 -2.13
N ASP A 40 12.00 2.47 -1.04
CA ASP A 40 12.74 1.23 -0.79
C ASP A 40 12.42 0.16 -1.86
N ASP A 41 11.14 0.02 -2.25
CA ASP A 41 10.74 -0.88 -3.35
C ASP A 41 11.36 -0.47 -4.69
N LEU A 42 11.37 0.84 -4.96
CA LEU A 42 11.91 1.43 -6.18
C LEU A 42 13.43 1.24 -6.29
N VAL A 43 14.19 1.55 -5.23
CA VAL A 43 15.66 1.45 -5.26
C VAL A 43 16.18 0.06 -4.90
N GLY A 44 15.37 -0.73 -4.22
CA GLY A 44 15.69 -2.07 -3.78
C GLY A 44 16.58 -2.21 -2.59
N ILE A 45 16.56 -1.21 -1.73
CA ILE A 45 17.30 -1.17 -0.48
C ILE A 45 16.26 -1.08 0.62
N ILE A 46 16.35 -1.96 1.62
CA ILE A 46 15.45 -1.96 2.77
C ILE A 46 16.09 -1.11 3.86
N SER A 47 15.45 0.01 4.16
CA SER A 47 15.80 0.86 5.28
C SER A 47 15.56 0.10 6.60
N LYS A 48 16.59 0.01 7.46
CA LYS A 48 16.49 -0.58 8.81
C LYS A 48 15.82 0.42 9.77
N ASN A 49 15.06 -0.07 10.76
CA ASN A 49 14.26 0.70 11.73
C ASN A 49 13.07 1.44 11.12
N ARG A 50 12.06 0.67 10.70
CA ARG A 50 10.81 1.22 10.21
C ARG A 50 9.79 1.29 11.32
N ASP A 51 9.44 2.52 11.70
CA ASP A 51 8.34 2.80 12.62
C ASP A 51 7.06 3.06 11.81
N ASN A 52 6.71 2.09 10.96
CA ASN A 52 5.49 2.19 10.18
C ASN A 52 4.32 2.09 11.15
N ARG A 53 3.40 3.06 11.03
CA ARG A 53 2.15 3.00 11.78
C ARG A 53 1.46 1.66 11.51
N GLN A 54 0.93 1.07 12.56
CA GLN A 54 0.10 -0.12 12.48
C GLN A 54 -1.33 0.23 12.90
N VAL A 55 -2.27 -0.60 12.49
CA VAL A 55 -3.67 -0.52 12.90
C VAL A 55 -4.23 -1.92 13.05
N ARG A 56 -4.98 -2.13 14.13
CA ARG A 56 -5.87 -3.29 14.25
C ARG A 56 -7.25 -2.89 13.79
N THR A 57 -7.83 -3.65 12.87
CA THR A 57 -9.17 -3.38 12.34
C THR A 57 -9.84 -4.66 11.87
N ASN A 58 -11.17 -4.72 11.99
CA ASN A 58 -11.98 -5.77 11.36
C ASN A 58 -12.51 -5.33 9.98
N ASP A 59 -12.25 -4.08 9.59
CA ASP A 59 -12.69 -3.57 8.30
C ASP A 59 -11.95 -4.29 7.18
N LYS A 60 -12.64 -4.46 6.05
CA LYS A 60 -11.99 -4.97 4.84
C LYS A 60 -11.10 -3.87 4.28
N VAL A 61 -9.80 -4.14 4.27
CA VAL A 61 -8.79 -3.20 3.77
C VAL A 61 -8.07 -3.73 2.53
N SER A 62 -7.48 -2.80 1.76
CA SER A 62 -6.70 -3.08 0.57
C SER A 62 -5.25 -3.36 0.95
N THR A 63 -4.76 -4.54 0.63
CA THR A 63 -3.38 -4.95 0.92
C THR A 63 -2.56 -5.17 -0.35
N LEU A 64 -1.24 -5.16 -0.18
CA LEU A 64 -0.27 -5.42 -1.22
C LEU A 64 0.19 -6.88 -1.19
N SER A 65 0.55 -7.39 -2.36
CA SER A 65 1.20 -8.68 -2.59
C SER A 65 2.53 -8.45 -3.30
N ASN A 66 3.49 -9.34 -3.11
CA ASN A 66 4.74 -9.26 -3.86
C ASN A 66 4.46 -9.26 -5.38
N GLY A 67 5.12 -8.34 -6.10
CA GLY A 67 4.96 -8.19 -7.54
C GLY A 67 3.85 -7.22 -7.97
N ASP A 68 3.03 -6.72 -7.04
CA ASP A 68 2.07 -5.67 -7.35
C ASP A 68 2.76 -4.41 -7.87
N VAL A 69 2.18 -3.74 -8.85
CA VAL A 69 2.62 -2.41 -9.29
C VAL A 69 1.82 -1.36 -8.52
N ILE A 70 2.49 -0.61 -7.64
CA ILE A 70 1.88 0.43 -6.81
C ILE A 70 2.33 1.81 -7.31
N PHE A 71 1.38 2.72 -7.49
CA PHE A 71 1.60 4.09 -7.94
C PHE A 71 1.19 5.08 -6.85
N SER A 72 2.06 6.02 -6.52
CA SER A 72 1.80 7.10 -5.56
C SER A 72 1.14 8.28 -6.26
N LEU A 73 -0.08 8.61 -5.84
CA LEU A 73 -0.79 9.79 -6.30
C LEU A 73 -0.21 11.10 -5.74
N ILE A 74 0.66 11.03 -4.73
CA ILE A 74 1.33 12.20 -4.14
C ILE A 74 2.58 12.58 -4.93
N THR A 75 3.42 11.58 -5.23
CA THR A 75 4.75 11.81 -5.81
C THR A 75 4.83 11.53 -7.30
N GLY A 76 3.85 10.81 -7.86
CA GLY A 76 3.86 10.37 -9.26
C GLY A 76 4.80 9.18 -9.53
N ASN A 77 5.41 8.61 -8.50
CA ASN A 77 6.32 7.47 -8.61
C ASN A 77 5.56 6.15 -8.54
N ALA A 78 6.04 5.15 -9.28
CA ALA A 78 5.58 3.78 -9.19
C ALA A 78 6.72 2.84 -8.82
N ALA A 79 6.40 1.76 -8.11
CA ALA A 79 7.34 0.69 -7.80
C ALA A 79 6.66 -0.68 -7.92
N ILE A 80 7.47 -1.73 -8.02
CA ILE A 80 7.03 -3.11 -7.86
C ILE A 80 7.19 -3.46 -6.39
N VAL A 81 6.11 -3.87 -5.75
CA VAL A 81 6.09 -4.22 -4.33
C VAL A 81 6.98 -5.43 -4.08
N ARG A 82 7.94 -5.27 -3.16
CA ARG A 82 8.84 -6.36 -2.77
C ARG A 82 8.24 -7.20 -1.65
N LYS A 83 8.86 -8.36 -1.43
CA LYS A 83 8.38 -9.39 -0.50
C LYS A 83 8.26 -8.86 0.93
N GLU A 84 9.08 -7.88 1.27
CA GLU A 84 9.18 -7.30 2.61
C GLU A 84 8.00 -6.37 2.95
N HIS A 85 7.24 -5.92 1.94
CA HIS A 85 6.01 -5.14 2.11
C HIS A 85 4.75 -5.93 1.73
N GLU A 86 4.87 -7.25 1.57
CA GLU A 86 3.70 -8.11 1.40
C GLU A 86 2.77 -8.01 2.62
N GLY A 87 1.46 -7.93 2.36
CA GLY A 87 0.44 -7.75 3.38
C GLY A 87 0.27 -6.32 3.89
N TYR A 88 1.10 -5.37 3.46
CA TYR A 88 0.97 -3.97 3.89
C TYR A 88 -0.33 -3.37 3.35
N LEU A 89 -0.96 -2.57 4.19
CA LEU A 89 -2.17 -1.81 3.89
C LEU A 89 -1.80 -0.54 3.13
N TYR A 90 -2.34 -0.34 1.92
CA TYR A 90 -2.17 0.90 1.17
C TYR A 90 -3.44 1.76 1.21
N THR A 91 -3.26 3.07 1.38
CA THR A 91 -4.36 4.03 1.54
C THR A 91 -4.69 4.75 0.24
N GLN A 92 -5.71 5.60 0.27
CA GLN A 92 -6.19 6.43 -0.85
C GLN A 92 -5.13 7.25 -1.61
N ASN A 93 -3.94 7.42 -1.04
CA ASN A 93 -2.81 8.11 -1.69
C ASN A 93 -2.06 7.23 -2.70
N TYR A 94 -2.44 5.96 -2.79
CA TYR A 94 -1.84 4.97 -3.69
C TYR A 94 -2.92 4.25 -4.49
N VAL A 95 -2.54 3.85 -5.70
CA VAL A 95 -3.34 2.98 -6.56
C VAL A 95 -2.52 1.82 -7.05
N LYS A 96 -3.10 0.63 -7.04
CA LYS A 96 -2.51 -0.55 -7.66
C LYS A 96 -2.91 -0.57 -9.14
N LEU A 97 -1.93 -0.80 -10.00
CA LEU A 97 -2.13 -0.96 -11.44
C LEU A 97 -2.22 -2.46 -11.75
N LEU A 98 -3.40 -2.90 -12.15
CA LEU A 98 -3.71 -4.30 -12.43
C LEU A 98 -3.72 -4.53 -13.95
N PRO A 99 -3.04 -5.59 -14.44
CA PRO A 99 -2.99 -5.90 -15.87
C PRO A 99 -4.35 -6.34 -16.43
#